data_AF-A0AAE4B4K2-F1
#
_entry.id   AF-A0AAE4B4K2-F1
#
_cell.length_a   1.000
_cell.length_b   1.000
_cell.length_c   1.000
_cell.angle_alpha   90.00
_cell.angle_beta   90.00
_cell.angle_gamma   90.00
#
_symmetry.space_group_name_H-M   'P 1'
#
loop_
_entity.id
_entity.type
_entity.pdbx_description
1 polymer ?
#
loop_
_entity_poly.entity_id
_entity_poly.type
_entity_poly.pdbx_seq_one_letter_code
_entity_poly.pdbx_strand_id
1 'polypeptide(L)'
;MKRAPLLLFAVLLTGCATFPELEGTVPAHMERADFPRLVPVEPLMAGATDTQVSPETEAAILARVAQLRARAARLKGTVVDQGARARMRAGVTGIVEH
;
A
#
# COMPACT_ATOMS: atom_id res chain seq x y z
N MET A 1 -29.66 9.14 -0.99
CA MET A 1 -28.40 8.56 -1.50
C MET A 1 -27.20 9.53 -1.49
N LYS A 2 -27.38 10.87 -1.45
CA LYS A 2 -26.27 11.86 -1.45
C LYS A 2 -25.46 11.96 -0.14
N ARG A 3 -25.89 11.28 0.93
CA ARG A 3 -25.23 11.31 2.25
C ARG A 3 -24.15 10.24 2.42
N ALA A 4 -24.13 9.24 1.53
CA ALA A 4 -23.12 8.17 1.53
C ALA A 4 -21.66 8.69 1.39
N PRO A 5 -21.33 9.64 0.50
CA PRO A 5 -19.96 10.15 0.40
C PRO A 5 -19.54 10.97 1.63
N LEU A 6 -20.47 11.68 2.27
CA LEU A 6 -20.20 12.44 3.49
C LEU A 6 -19.91 11.50 4.69
N LEU A 7 -20.67 10.42 4.81
CA LEU A 7 -20.44 9.40 5.83
C LEU A 7 -19.12 8.67 5.62
N LEU A 8 -18.77 8.32 4.37
CA LEU A 8 -17.48 7.70 4.04
C LEU A 8 -16.31 8.62 4.40
N PHE A 9 -16.41 9.91 4.06
CA PHE A 9 -15.39 10.90 4.39
C PHE A 9 -15.18 11.03 5.91
N ALA A 10 -16.27 11.09 6.69
CA ALA A 10 -16.19 11.16 8.15
C ALA A 10 -15.47 9.94 8.77
N VAL A 11 -15.71 8.73 8.25
CA VAL A 11 -15.04 7.50 8.72
C VAL A 11 -13.54 7.54 8.43
N LEU A 12 -13.13 8.04 7.26
CA LEU A 12 -11.71 8.15 6.89
C LEU A 12 -10.93 9.08 7.84
N LEU A 13 -11.57 10.11 8.41
CA LEU A 13 -10.92 11.01 9.39
C LEU A 13 -10.66 10.35 10.74
N THR A 14 -11.40 9.29 11.11
CA THR A 14 -11.23 8.59 12.40
C THR A 14 -10.14 7.52 12.40
N GLY A 15 -9.58 7.20 11.22
CA GLY A 15 -8.51 6.21 11.06
C GLY A 15 -7.13 6.69 11.51
N CYS A 16 -6.96 8.00 11.73
CA CYS A 16 -5.80 8.54 12.43
C CYS A 16 -5.98 8.28 13.94
N ALA A 17 -5.88 7.02 14.33
CA ALA A 17 -5.92 6.63 15.73
C ALA A 17 -4.74 7.26 16.48
N THR A 18 -5.00 7.78 17.67
CA THR A 18 -3.96 8.18 18.62
C THR A 18 -3.05 6.98 18.86
N PHE A 19 -1.76 7.10 18.55
CA PHE A 19 -0.77 6.12 18.96
C PHE A 19 -0.92 5.95 20.47
N PRO A 20 -1.20 4.75 21.00
CA PRO A 20 -1.27 4.56 22.44
C PRO A 20 0.07 4.98 23.00
N GLU A 21 0.08 5.79 24.05
CA GLU A 21 1.30 6.20 24.71
C GLU A 21 2.01 4.92 25.20
N LEU A 22 3.01 4.44 24.44
CA LEU A 22 4.01 3.48 24.89
C LEU A 22 5.06 4.18 25.77
N GLU A 23 4.68 5.29 26.39
CA GLU A 23 5.38 6.05 27.41
C GLU A 23 5.38 5.31 28.75
N GLY A 24 5.43 3.97 28.70
CA GLY A 24 5.94 3.18 29.80
C GLY A 24 7.45 3.30 29.79
N THR A 25 8.01 4.13 30.68
CA THR A 25 9.42 4.00 31.07
C THR A 25 9.67 2.53 31.37
N VAL A 26 10.66 1.92 30.69
CA VAL A 26 11.07 0.55 31.00
C VAL A 26 11.33 0.50 32.49
N PRO A 27 10.58 -0.29 33.27
CA PRO A 27 10.77 -0.34 34.72
C PRO A 27 12.24 -0.66 35.02
N ALA A 28 12.83 -0.05 36.05
CA ALA A 28 14.25 -0.27 36.38
C ALA A 28 14.63 -1.75 36.65
N HIS A 29 13.64 -2.63 36.85
CA HIS A 29 13.83 -4.08 36.94
C HIS A 29 13.88 -4.78 35.57
N MET A 30 13.22 -4.22 34.55
CA MET A 30 13.25 -4.69 33.16
C MET A 30 14.53 -4.26 32.44
N GLU A 31 15.09 -3.08 32.76
CA GLU A 31 16.41 -2.66 32.23
C GLU A 31 17.55 -3.58 32.68
N ARG A 32 17.39 -4.21 33.84
CA ARG A 32 18.36 -5.15 34.43
C ARG A 32 17.91 -6.60 34.31
N ALA A 33 16.80 -6.85 33.63
CA ALA A 33 16.34 -8.22 33.40
C ALA A 33 17.26 -8.89 32.38
N ASP A 34 17.57 -10.16 32.62
CA ASP A 34 18.27 -10.96 31.64
C ASP A 34 17.40 -11.08 30.37
N PHE A 35 18.05 -10.97 29.22
CA PHE A 35 17.39 -11.27 27.96
C PHE A 35 16.90 -12.72 27.95
N PRO A 36 15.73 -12.99 27.36
CA PRO A 36 15.22 -14.34 27.27
C PRO A 36 16.21 -15.21 26.49
N ARG A 37 16.34 -16.47 26.93
CA ARG A 37 17.16 -17.43 26.23
C ARG A 37 16.56 -17.74 24.87
N LEU A 38 17.36 -17.57 23.82
CA LEU A 38 16.99 -17.99 22.47
C LEU A 38 16.84 -19.52 22.44
N VAL A 39 15.71 -19.99 21.91
CA VAL A 39 15.47 -21.41 21.65
C VAL A 39 15.69 -21.69 20.16
N PRO A 40 16.15 -22.89 19.78
CA PRO A 40 16.27 -23.28 18.37
C PRO A 40 14.95 -23.12 17.63
N VAL A 41 15.02 -22.69 16.37
CA VAL A 41 13.83 -22.39 15.55
C VAL A 41 13.34 -23.64 14.81
N GLU A 42 14.22 -24.60 14.57
CA GLU A 42 13.96 -25.83 13.82
C GLU A 42 12.77 -26.64 14.37
N PRO A 43 12.60 -26.83 15.70
CA PRO A 43 11.43 -27.52 16.25
C PRO A 43 10.11 -26.79 16.00
N LEU A 44 10.15 -25.46 15.90
CA LEU A 44 8.97 -24.63 15.59
C LEU A 44 8.59 -24.77 14.11
N MET A 45 9.58 -24.94 13.23
CA MET A 45 9.34 -25.17 11.80
C MET A 45 8.77 -26.56 11.52
N ALA A 46 9.10 -27.57 12.33
CA ALA A 46 8.57 -28.93 12.16
C ALA A 46 7.04 -29.01 12.31
N GLY A 47 6.43 -28.10 13.07
CA GLY A 47 4.97 -27.98 13.21
C GLY A 47 4.33 -26.96 12.27
N ALA A 48 5.14 -26.22 11.49
CA ALA A 48 4.61 -25.28 10.52
C ALA A 48 4.07 -26.06 9.32
N THR A 49 2.77 -25.94 9.07
CA THR A 49 2.21 -26.35 7.78
C THR A 49 2.86 -25.48 6.72
N ASP A 50 3.65 -26.11 5.86
CA ASP A 50 4.31 -25.44 4.76
C ASP A 50 3.25 -24.69 3.95
N THR A 51 3.31 -23.35 3.95
CA THR A 51 2.39 -22.52 3.17
C THR A 51 2.84 -22.60 1.73
N GLN A 52 2.52 -23.74 1.12
CA GLN A 52 2.86 -24.04 -0.24
C GLN A 52 1.93 -23.27 -1.16
N VAL A 53 2.51 -22.73 -2.24
CA VAL A 53 1.74 -22.13 -3.33
C VAL A 53 0.84 -23.23 -3.89
N SER A 54 -0.47 -23.10 -3.67
CA SER A 54 -1.42 -24.04 -4.25
C SER A 54 -1.52 -23.80 -5.76
N PRO A 55 -1.90 -24.82 -6.57
CA PRO A 55 -2.12 -24.64 -7.99
C PRO A 55 -3.12 -23.51 -8.31
N GLU A 56 -4.12 -23.30 -7.44
CA GLU A 56 -5.08 -22.21 -7.56
C GLU A 56 -4.43 -20.83 -7.35
N THR A 57 -3.48 -20.74 -6.43
CA THR A 57 -2.72 -19.51 -6.15
C THR A 57 -1.86 -19.14 -7.36
N GLU A 58 -1.20 -20.12 -7.97
CA GLU A 58 -0.42 -19.90 -9.19
C GLU A 58 -1.31 -19.41 -10.35
N ALA A 59 -2.44 -20.08 -10.58
CA ALA A 59 -3.39 -19.67 -11.62
C ALA A 59 -3.92 -18.24 -11.40
N ALA A 60 -4.23 -17.87 -10.16
CA ALA A 60 -4.68 -16.52 -9.81
C ALA A 60 -3.61 -15.45 -10.09
N ILE A 61 -2.34 -15.74 -9.80
CA ILE A 61 -1.21 -14.85 -10.08
C ILE A 61 -1.06 -14.67 -11.60
N LEU A 62 -1.06 -15.76 -12.38
CA LEU A 62 -0.93 -15.71 -13.83
C LEU A 62 -2.07 -14.91 -14.49
N ALA A 63 -3.31 -15.12 -14.03
CA ALA A 63 -4.45 -14.34 -14.50
C ALA A 63 -4.28 -12.84 -14.23
N ARG A 64 -3.80 -12.48 -13.04
CA ARG A 64 -3.51 -11.08 -12.68
C ARG A 64 -2.41 -10.48 -13.55
N VAL A 65 -1.34 -11.23 -13.82
CA VAL A 65 -0.25 -10.80 -14.73
C VAL A 65 -0.80 -10.50 -16.12
N ALA A 66 -1.66 -11.36 -16.67
CA ALA A 66 -2.28 -11.15 -17.98
C ALA A 66 -3.13 -9.87 -18.03
N GLN A 67 -3.96 -9.64 -17.00
CA GLN A 67 -4.78 -8.43 -16.91
C GLN A 67 -3.93 -7.16 -16.82
N LEU A 68 -2.84 -7.18 -16.03
CA LEU A 68 -1.93 -6.05 -15.91
C LEU A 68 -1.24 -5.73 -17.23
N ARG A 69 -0.79 -6.75 -17.97
CA ARG A 69 -0.20 -6.57 -19.30
C ARG A 69 -1.19 -5.98 -20.30
N ALA A 70 -2.44 -6.47 -20.31
CA ALA A 70 -3.50 -5.92 -21.15
C ALA A 70 -3.80 -4.45 -20.81
N ARG A 71 -3.89 -4.11 -19.51
CA ARG A 71 -4.06 -2.72 -19.06
C ARG A 71 -2.89 -1.84 -19.50
N ALA A 72 -1.66 -2.30 -19.32
CA ALA A 72 -0.47 -1.57 -19.74
C ALA A 72 -0.46 -1.32 -21.26
N ALA A 73 -0.84 -2.30 -22.07
CA ALA A 73 -0.97 -2.13 -23.52
C ALA A 73 -1.96 -1.01 -23.87
N ARG A 74 -3.11 -0.94 -23.17
CA ARG A 74 -4.07 0.16 -23.35
C ARG A 74 -3.51 1.52 -22.93
N LEU A 75 -2.74 1.57 -21.84
CA LEU A 75 -2.16 2.80 -21.31
C LEU A 75 -0.98 3.32 -22.14
N LYS A 76 -0.28 2.45 -22.87
CA LYS A 76 0.85 2.83 -23.74
C LYS A 76 0.45 3.65 -24.98
N GLY A 77 -0.84 3.89 -25.22
CA GLY A 77 -1.30 4.79 -26.27
C GLY A 77 -0.88 6.25 -26.04
N THR A 78 -0.98 7.08 -27.06
CA THR A 78 -0.73 8.52 -26.95
C THR A 78 -1.74 9.19 -26.02
N VAL A 79 -1.34 9.44 -24.77
CA VAL A 79 -2.11 10.18 -23.75
C VAL A 79 -2.25 11.67 -24.11
N VAL A 80 -1.32 12.18 -24.92
CA VAL A 80 -1.32 13.56 -25.41
C VAL A 80 -1.71 13.56 -26.88
N ASP A 81 -2.91 14.06 -27.19
CA ASP A 81 -3.37 14.29 -28.56
C ASP A 81 -2.55 15.40 -29.24
N GLN A 82 -2.65 15.52 -30.57
CA GLN A 82 -1.86 16.50 -31.32
C GLN A 82 -2.13 17.95 -30.89
N GLY A 83 -3.37 18.29 -30.54
CA GLY A 83 -3.74 19.62 -30.06
C GLY A 83 -3.17 19.92 -28.69
N ALA A 84 -3.22 18.95 -27.75
CA ALA A 84 -2.54 19.06 -26.46
C ALA A 84 -1.01 19.22 -26.63
N ARG A 85 -0.41 18.48 -27.58
CA ARG A 85 1.04 18.57 -27.87
C ARG A 85 1.43 19.92 -28.48
N ALA A 86 0.58 20.48 -29.34
CA ALA A 86 0.77 21.82 -29.89
C ALA A 86 0.72 22.90 -28.79
N ARG A 87 -0.24 22.81 -27.86
CA ARG A 87 -0.33 23.73 -26.71
C ARG A 87 0.90 23.65 -25.80
N MET A 88 1.40 22.45 -25.51
CA MET A 88 2.63 22.28 -24.72
C MET A 88 3.85 22.90 -25.42
N ARG A 89 3.96 22.77 -26.75
CA ARG A 89 5.04 23.40 -27.53
C ARG A 89 4.93 24.92 -27.60
N ALA A 90 3.70 25.45 -27.64
CA ALA A 90 3.45 26.90 -27.64
C ALA A 90 3.83 27.55 -26.30
N GLY A 91 3.85 26.78 -25.21
CA GLY A 91 4.13 27.29 -23.86
C GLY A 91 2.94 28.06 -23.28
N VAL A 92 2.95 28.27 -21.96
CA VAL A 92 1.98 29.16 -21.29
C VAL A 92 2.63 30.53 -21.17
N THR A 93 2.19 31.48 -22.00
CA THR A 93 2.55 32.89 -21.85
C THR A 93 1.64 33.53 -20.82
N GLY A 94 2.15 33.67 -19.59
CA GLY A 94 1.74 34.70 -18.64
C GLY A 94 0.42 34.50 -17.91
N ILE A 95 0.51 34.43 -16.58
CA ILE A 95 -0.56 34.77 -15.65
C ILE A 95 -0.86 36.25 -15.88
N VAL A 96 -2.05 36.60 -16.36
CA VAL A 96 -2.49 38.00 -16.39
C VAL A 96 -2.83 38.36 -14.94
N GLU A 97 -1.96 39.13 -14.29
CA GLU A 97 -2.30 39.83 -13.05
C GLU A 97 -3.42 40.84 -13.33
N HIS A 98 -4.47 40.78 -12.51
CA HIS A 98 -5.44 41.84 -12.30
C HIS A 98 -5.30 42.34 -10.87
#